data_AF-A0AA89XIC7-F1
#
_entry.id   AF-A0AA89XIC7-F1
#
_cell.length_a   1.000
_cell.length_b   1.000
_cell.length_c   1.000
_cell.angle_alpha   90.00
_cell.angle_beta   90.00
_cell.angle_gamma   90.00
#
_symmetry.space_group_name_H-M   'P 1'
#
loop_
_entity.id
_entity.type
_entity.pdbx_description
1 polymer ?
#
loop_
_entity_poly.entity_id
_entity_poly.type
_entity_poly.pdbx_seq_one_letter_code
_entity_poly.pdbx_strand_id
1 'polypeptide(L)'
;MGAWNYNPWENDEATDWFQEFWKQQNFAVLINEINQFDPTEERYDAFRAACYLLQTLGNPYIWPAEHLAELKPLIQHAISILTQMIDPPNEDWGFLDMWGGSADVIKAVEEQIDALKTRLGELA
;
A
#
# COMPACT_ATOMS: atom_id res chain seq x y z
N MET A 1 20.03 -3.94 6.26
CA MET A 1 20.42 -2.86 5.33
C MET A 1 19.79 -3.23 3.99
N GLY A 2 18.47 -3.00 3.91
CA GLY A 2 17.64 -3.44 2.80
C GLY A 2 17.43 -2.34 1.76
N ALA A 3 17.08 -2.74 0.54
CA ALA A 3 17.30 -1.96 -0.67
C ALA A 3 16.83 -0.49 -0.64
N TRP A 4 17.70 0.38 -1.18
CA TRP A 4 17.77 1.84 -1.00
C TRP A 4 16.93 2.65 -1.99
N ASN A 5 15.79 2.12 -2.45
CA ASN A 5 14.98 2.83 -3.45
C ASN A 5 13.56 3.15 -2.95
N TYR A 6 12.99 4.22 -3.49
CA TYR A 6 11.71 4.78 -3.05
C TYR A 6 10.50 4.03 -3.62
N ASN A 7 10.75 3.13 -4.57
CA ASN A 7 9.71 2.32 -5.19
C ASN A 7 9.12 1.31 -4.19
N PRO A 8 7.80 1.10 -4.21
CA PRO A 8 7.10 0.24 -3.24
C PRO A 8 7.43 -1.26 -3.35
N TRP A 9 8.27 -1.67 -4.31
CA TRP A 9 8.73 -3.06 -4.48
C TRP A 9 10.26 -3.23 -4.37
N GLU A 10 11.02 -2.15 -4.15
CA GLU A 10 12.49 -2.18 -4.20
C GLU A 10 13.12 -2.02 -2.81
N ASN A 11 12.56 -2.74 -1.84
CA ASN A 11 13.08 -2.86 -0.49
C ASN A 11 12.87 -4.28 0.05
N ASP A 12 13.60 -4.64 1.10
CA ASP A 12 13.62 -6.02 1.63
C ASP A 12 12.26 -6.41 2.22
N GLU A 13 11.62 -5.50 2.96
CA GLU A 13 10.32 -5.77 3.59
C GLU A 13 9.23 -6.04 2.53
N ALA A 14 9.18 -5.23 1.47
CA ALA A 14 8.30 -5.44 0.33
C ALA A 14 8.59 -6.78 -0.35
N THR A 15 9.87 -7.12 -0.52
CA THR A 15 10.28 -8.39 -1.15
C THR A 15 9.79 -9.60 -0.34
N ASP A 16 9.95 -9.56 0.98
CA ASP A 16 9.47 -10.60 1.90
C ASP A 16 7.94 -10.70 1.85
N TRP A 17 7.25 -9.55 1.83
CA TRP A 17 5.79 -9.50 1.72
C TRP A 17 5.29 -10.10 0.40
N PHE A 18 5.91 -9.75 -0.74
CA PHE A 18 5.57 -10.33 -2.04
C PHE A 18 5.79 -11.84 -2.05
N GLN A 19 6.90 -12.31 -1.47
CA GLN A 19 7.17 -13.73 -1.37
C GLN A 19 6.05 -14.46 -0.62
N GLU A 20 5.55 -13.89 0.48
CA GLU A 20 4.46 -14.47 1.26
C GLU A 20 3.13 -14.43 0.51
N PHE A 21 2.80 -13.30 -0.12
CA PHE A 21 1.61 -13.17 -0.98
C PHE A 21 1.57 -14.27 -2.05
N TRP A 22 2.69 -14.51 -2.75
CA TRP A 22 2.77 -15.53 -3.80
C TRP A 22 2.79 -16.96 -3.29
N LYS A 23 3.26 -17.21 -2.06
CA LYS A 23 3.16 -18.55 -1.44
C LYS A 23 1.71 -18.91 -1.11
N GLN A 24 0.96 -17.95 -0.56
CA GLN A 24 -0.43 -18.17 -0.20
C GLN A 24 -1.38 -18.11 -1.40
N GLN A 25 -1.02 -17.35 -2.44
CA GLN A 25 -1.83 -17.13 -3.65
C GLN A 25 -3.25 -16.67 -3.35
N ASN A 26 -3.40 -15.85 -2.30
CA ASN A 26 -4.70 -15.47 -1.78
C ASN A 26 -4.81 -13.94 -1.63
N PHE A 27 -5.83 -13.36 -2.29
CA PHE A 27 -6.13 -11.93 -2.18
C PHE A 27 -6.51 -11.51 -0.76
N ALA A 28 -6.95 -12.44 0.10
CA ALA A 28 -7.16 -12.18 1.51
C ALA A 28 -5.88 -11.68 2.22
N VAL A 29 -4.68 -12.09 1.77
CA VAL A 29 -3.41 -11.57 2.33
C VAL A 29 -3.27 -10.09 2.05
N LEU A 30 -3.52 -9.67 0.81
CA LEU A 30 -3.51 -8.26 0.41
C LEU A 30 -4.57 -7.46 1.16
N ILE A 31 -5.80 -7.99 1.22
CA ILE A 31 -6.92 -7.32 1.89
C ILE A 31 -6.63 -7.15 3.38
N ASN A 32 -6.11 -8.18 4.04
CA ASN A 32 -5.77 -8.13 5.45
C ASN A 32 -4.60 -7.18 5.73
N GLU A 33 -3.55 -7.18 4.91
CA GLU A 33 -2.42 -6.25 5.06
C GLU A 33 -2.91 -4.80 5.04
N ILE A 34 -3.86 -4.47 4.17
CA ILE A 34 -4.39 -3.11 4.07
C ILE A 34 -5.36 -2.79 5.22
N ASN A 35 -6.27 -3.71 5.56
CA ASN A 35 -7.30 -3.46 6.57
C ASN A 35 -6.80 -3.55 8.02
N GLN A 36 -5.70 -4.27 8.26
CA GLN A 36 -5.12 -4.47 9.59
C GLN A 36 -3.85 -3.66 9.81
N PHE A 37 -3.57 -2.71 8.91
CA PHE A 37 -2.41 -1.85 9.03
C PHE A 37 -2.40 -1.09 10.37
N ASP A 38 -1.27 -1.18 11.07
CA ASP A 38 -1.01 -0.45 12.30
C ASP A 38 0.30 0.33 12.15
N PRO A 39 0.29 1.68 12.27
CA PRO A 39 1.49 2.49 12.14
C PRO A 39 2.56 2.17 13.21
N THR A 40 2.17 1.60 14.36
CA THR A 40 3.10 1.25 15.44
C THR A 40 3.93 -0.01 15.17
N GLU A 41 3.52 -0.84 14.19
CA GLU A 41 4.29 -2.02 13.78
C GLU A 41 5.46 -1.66 12.84
N GLU A 42 5.52 -0.41 12.37
CA GLU A 42 6.53 0.10 11.43
C GLU A 42 6.62 -0.67 10.09
N ARG A 43 5.56 -1.41 9.72
CA ARG A 43 5.48 -2.23 8.49
C ARG A 43 5.05 -1.45 7.24
N TYR A 44 5.61 -0.26 7.09
CA TYR A 44 5.18 0.71 6.10
C TYR A 44 5.48 0.26 4.66
N ASP A 45 6.60 -0.42 4.42
CA ASP A 45 6.97 -0.82 3.07
C ASP A 45 6.20 -2.06 2.61
N ALA A 46 5.87 -2.99 3.53
CA ALA A 46 4.94 -4.08 3.26
C ALA A 46 3.55 -3.55 2.84
N PHE A 47 3.04 -2.57 3.58
CA PHE A 47 1.78 -1.92 3.25
C PHE A 47 1.82 -1.23 1.88
N ARG A 48 2.91 -0.51 1.58
CA ARG A 48 3.11 0.13 0.27
C ARG A 48 3.21 -0.90 -0.87
N ALA A 49 3.81 -2.07 -0.63
CA ALA A 49 3.84 -3.18 -1.58
C ALA A 49 2.43 -3.74 -1.87
N ALA A 50 1.62 -3.93 -0.82
CA ALA A 50 0.23 -4.33 -0.97
C ALA A 50 -0.60 -3.32 -1.76
N CYS A 51 -0.41 -2.03 -1.49
CA CYS A 51 -1.02 -0.95 -2.24
C CYS A 51 -0.63 -0.96 -3.72
N TYR A 52 0.61 -1.33 -4.05
CA TYR A 52 1.06 -1.44 -5.44
C TYR A 52 0.35 -2.56 -6.21
N LEU A 53 0.10 -3.72 -5.57
CA LEU A 53 -0.75 -4.76 -6.18
C LEU A 53 -2.19 -4.27 -6.34
N LEU A 54 -2.73 -3.55 -5.35
CA LEU A 54 -4.08 -2.99 -5.45
C LEU A 54 -4.18 -1.99 -6.62
N GLN A 55 -3.16 -1.17 -6.87
CA GLN A 55 -3.10 -0.26 -8.03
C GLN A 55 -3.09 -1.02 -9.38
N THR A 56 -2.38 -2.14 -9.41
CA THR A 56 -2.15 -2.91 -10.64
C THR A 56 -3.33 -3.83 -10.96
N LEU A 57 -3.90 -4.48 -9.95
CA LEU A 57 -4.91 -5.53 -10.08
C LEU A 57 -6.31 -5.08 -9.69
N GLY A 58 -6.45 -3.95 -8.97
CA GLY A 58 -7.70 -3.39 -8.45
C GLY A 58 -8.63 -2.82 -9.51
N ASN A 59 -8.90 -3.61 -10.55
CA ASN A 59 -9.83 -3.35 -11.62
C ASN A 59 -10.97 -4.39 -11.56
N PRO A 60 -12.26 -4.03 -11.70
CA PRO A 60 -13.38 -4.95 -11.58
C PRO A 60 -13.32 -6.18 -12.49
N TYR A 61 -12.64 -6.07 -13.63
CA TYR A 61 -12.51 -7.14 -14.61
C TYR A 61 -11.36 -8.11 -14.28
N ILE A 62 -10.43 -7.71 -13.40
CA ILE A 62 -9.28 -8.51 -12.97
C ILE A 62 -9.48 -9.04 -11.55
N TRP A 63 -10.08 -8.23 -10.67
CA TRP A 63 -10.24 -8.52 -9.26
C TRP A 63 -11.11 -9.77 -9.02
N PRO A 64 -10.81 -10.59 -8.00
CA PRO A 64 -11.63 -11.75 -7.67
C PRO A 64 -13.08 -11.37 -7.37
N ALA A 65 -14.02 -12.07 -8.01
CA ALA A 65 -15.45 -11.79 -7.88
C ALA A 65 -15.95 -11.89 -6.42
N GLU A 66 -15.36 -12.79 -5.63
CA GLU A 66 -15.71 -12.98 -4.21
C GLU A 66 -15.36 -11.77 -3.32
N HIS A 67 -14.37 -10.96 -3.73
CA HIS A 67 -13.92 -9.76 -3.00
C HIS A 67 -14.30 -8.45 -3.71
N LEU A 68 -15.12 -8.51 -4.77
CA LEU A 68 -15.43 -7.34 -5.58
C LEU A 68 -16.18 -6.26 -4.79
N ALA A 69 -17.05 -6.66 -3.87
CA ALA A 69 -17.79 -5.73 -3.00
C ALA A 69 -16.85 -4.93 -2.08
N GLU A 70 -15.70 -5.51 -1.74
CA GLU A 70 -14.70 -4.92 -0.84
C GLU A 70 -13.70 -4.03 -1.58
N LEU A 71 -13.59 -4.15 -2.91
CA LEU A 71 -12.59 -3.43 -3.70
C LEU A 71 -12.64 -1.91 -3.52
N LYS A 72 -13.84 -1.31 -3.63
CA LYS A 72 -14.02 0.14 -3.47
C LYS A 72 -13.63 0.64 -2.07
N PRO A 73 -14.19 0.08 -0.97
CA PRO A 73 -13.78 0.52 0.37
C PRO A 73 -12.30 0.24 0.64
N LEU A 74 -11.73 -0.83 0.11
CA LEU A 74 -10.30 -1.15 0.25
C LEU A 74 -9.41 -0.08 -0.40
N ILE A 75 -9.73 0.36 -1.62
CA ILE A 75 -9.01 1.46 -2.29
C ILE A 75 -9.11 2.76 -1.50
N GLN A 76 -10.31 3.09 -0.99
CA GLN A 76 -10.50 4.29 -0.18
C GLN A 76 -9.67 4.25 1.11
N HIS A 77 -9.63 3.09 1.76
CA HIS A 77 -8.85 2.89 2.97
C HIS A 77 -7.34 3.00 2.70
N ALA A 78 -6.85 2.35 1.64
CA ALA A 78 -5.47 2.44 1.22
C ALA A 78 -5.02 3.88 0.93
N ILE A 79 -5.85 4.66 0.22
CA ILE A 79 -5.58 6.09 -0.03
C ILE A 79 -5.47 6.87 1.29
N SER A 80 -6.37 6.61 2.25
CA SER A 80 -6.37 7.29 3.54
C SER A 80 -5.08 7.03 4.31
N ILE A 81 -4.64 5.77 4.39
CA ILE A 81 -3.40 5.40 5.10
C ILE A 81 -2.18 5.99 4.39
N LEU A 82 -2.06 5.84 3.07
CA LEU A 82 -0.94 6.43 2.32
C LEU A 82 -0.87 7.95 2.51
N THR A 83 -2.01 8.63 2.57
CA THR A 83 -2.06 10.07 2.86
C THR A 83 -1.53 10.36 4.27
N GLN A 84 -1.93 9.57 5.27
CA GLN A 84 -1.45 9.71 6.64
C GLN A 84 0.05 9.38 6.78
N MET A 85 0.63 8.55 5.90
CA MET A 85 2.07 8.29 5.91
C MET A 85 2.90 9.54 5.56
N ILE A 86 2.40 10.41 4.67
CA ILE A 86 3.10 11.64 4.25
C ILE A 86 2.57 12.92 4.91
N ASP A 87 1.40 12.84 5.55
CA ASP A 87 0.80 13.89 6.38
C ASP A 87 0.34 13.27 7.72
N PRO A 88 1.28 12.95 8.62
CA PRO A 88 1.01 12.17 9.82
C PRO A 88 0.10 12.90 10.81
N PRO A 89 -0.98 12.25 11.29
CA PRO A 89 -1.91 12.87 12.23
C PRO A 89 -1.36 12.96 13.66
N ASN A 90 -0.38 12.13 14.03
CA ASN A 90 0.25 12.07 15.35
C ASN A 90 1.67 11.44 15.27
N GLU A 91 2.35 11.34 16.41
CA GLU A 91 3.73 10.81 16.52
C GLU A 91 3.84 9.28 16.35
N ASP A 92 2.73 8.54 16.30
CA ASP A 92 2.75 7.08 16.08
C ASP A 92 3.18 6.73 14.65
N TRP A 93 3.17 7.70 13.73
CA TRP A 93 3.50 7.53 12.31
C TRP A 93 4.99 7.81 12.05
N GLY A 94 5.82 6.78 12.25
CA GLY A 94 7.27 6.84 12.07
C GLY A 94 7.76 6.84 10.61
N PHE A 95 6.88 6.79 9.60
CA PHE A 95 7.29 6.62 8.20
C PHE A 95 8.25 7.70 7.70
N LEU A 96 7.92 8.99 7.89
CA LEU A 96 8.80 10.08 7.43
C LEU A 96 10.12 10.10 8.20
N ASP A 97 10.12 9.73 9.47
CA ASP A 97 11.34 9.65 10.28
C ASP A 97 12.25 8.51 9.80
N MET A 98 11.69 7.35 9.46
CA MET A 98 12.43 6.23 8.86
C MET A 98 13.12 6.62 7.55
N TRP A 99 12.48 7.46 6.75
CA TRP A 99 12.99 7.93 5.46
C TRP A 99 13.71 9.29 5.54
N GLY A 100 13.92 9.83 6.74
CA GLY A 100 14.59 11.13 6.96
C GLY A 100 13.93 12.31 6.25
N GLY A 101 12.61 12.26 6.04
CA GLY A 101 11.85 13.28 5.33
C GLY A 101 12.20 13.41 3.84
N SER A 102 12.67 12.33 3.20
CA SER A 102 13.05 12.35 1.78
C SER A 102 11.90 12.81 0.87
N ALA A 103 12.13 13.85 0.08
CA ALA A 103 11.16 14.32 -0.90
C ALA A 103 10.84 13.25 -1.98
N ASP A 104 11.81 12.38 -2.29
CA ASP A 104 11.63 11.32 -3.28
C ASP A 104 10.68 10.22 -2.77
N VAL A 105 10.71 9.90 -1.46
CA VAL A 105 9.74 8.93 -0.90
C VAL A 105 8.34 9.52 -0.82
N ILE A 106 8.23 10.80 -0.46
CA ILE A 106 6.94 11.50 -0.43
C ILE A 106 6.31 11.48 -1.82
N LYS A 107 7.10 11.86 -2.84
CA LYS A 107 6.66 11.82 -4.23
C LYS A 107 6.23 10.42 -4.66
N ALA A 108 6.99 9.38 -4.29
CA ALA A 108 6.62 8.01 -4.61
C ALA A 108 5.28 7.60 -3.97
N VAL A 109 5.01 8.04 -2.73
CA VAL A 109 3.71 7.79 -2.07
C VAL A 109 2.59 8.60 -2.72
N GLU A 110 2.83 9.84 -3.12
CA GLU A 110 1.86 10.66 -3.88
C GLU A 110 1.48 9.98 -5.21
N GLU A 111 2.46 9.44 -5.95
CA GLU A 111 2.23 8.68 -7.19
C GLU A 111 1.37 7.43 -6.94
N GLN A 112 1.58 6.73 -5.82
CA GLN A 112 0.73 5.60 -5.41
C GLN A 112 -0.72 6.04 -5.09
N ILE A 113 -0.88 7.17 -4.40
CA ILE A 113 -2.19 7.76 -4.09
C ILE A 113 -2.93 8.11 -5.38
N ASP A 114 -2.26 8.74 -6.34
CA ASP A 114 -2.88 9.16 -7.60
C ASP A 114 -3.26 7.97 -8.49
N ALA A 115 -2.45 6.91 -8.51
CA ALA A 115 -2.81 5.66 -9.17
C ALA A 115 -4.07 5.03 -8.56
N LEU A 116 -4.17 4.99 -7.22
CA LEU A 116 -5.36 4.47 -6.53
C LEU A 116 -6.60 5.36 -6.73
N LYS A 117 -6.46 6.69 -6.75
CA LYS A 117 -7.56 7.61 -7.06
C LYS A 117 -8.07 7.39 -8.49
N THR A 118 -7.16 7.15 -9.43
CA THR A 118 -7.52 6.79 -10.82
C THR A 118 -8.35 5.51 -10.84
N ARG A 119 -7.92 4.46 -10.13
CA ARG A 119 -8.70 3.22 -9.99
C ARG A 119 -10.06 3.46 -9.34
N LEU A 120 -10.14 4.26 -8.29
CA LEU A 120 -11.40 4.59 -7.64
C LEU A 120 -12.38 5.29 -8.60
N GLY A 121 -11.87 6.16 -9.49
CA GLY A 121 -12.66 6.82 -10.52
C GLY A 121 -13.21 5.87 -11.58
N GLU A 122 -12.52 4.77 -11.88
CA GLU A 122 -12.99 3.70 -12.77
C GLU A 122 -14.12 2.85 -12.16
N LEU A 123 -14.33 2.95 -10.83
CA LEU A 123 -15.36 2.22 -10.07
C LEU A 123 -16.64 3.05 -9.81
N ALA A 124 -16.69 4.30 -10.27
CA ALA A 124 -17.79 5.24 -10.06
C ALA A 124 -18.86 5.12 -11.15
#